data_AF-A0A928AAD7-F1
#
_entry.id   AF-A0A928AAD7-F1
#
_cell.length_a   1.000
_cell.length_b   1.000
_cell.length_c   1.000
_cell.angle_alpha   90.00
_cell.angle_beta   90.00
_cell.angle_gamma   90.00
#
_symmetry.space_group_name_H-M   'P 1'
#
loop_
_entity.id
_entity.type
_entity.pdbx_description
1 polymer ?
#
loop_
_entity_poly.entity_id
_entity_poly.type
_entity_poly.pdbx_seq_one_letter_code
_entity_poly.pdbx_strand_id
1 'polypeptide(L)'
;MPYNTLSKFFSSLPVILISLYFIPFLGVILLLFRLFTRKNVNIKTCVFLIILGISVLIIKYGINLLSKNITNSVLLKVSNFFNNTPSIISFSKLCIIMGVILIIISIIIQKIFDKGVDSIKKYIQNEEDKSYKIKKENDLIMQEKREKAKNTRNIVCKHCGASNLVSEKVGKCKYCRQYLQ
;
A
#
# COMPACT_ATOMS: atom_id res chain seq x y z
N MET A 1 -4.60 0.44 15.17
CA MET A 1 -5.45 1.13 16.16
C MET A 1 -6.01 0.09 17.11
N PRO A 2 -5.94 0.28 18.44
CA PRO A 2 -6.61 -0.61 19.38
C PRO A 2 -8.10 -0.64 19.02
N TYR A 3 -8.62 -1.85 18.87
CA TYR A 3 -9.93 -2.10 18.31
C TYR A 3 -10.99 -1.77 19.38
N ASN A 4 -11.41 -0.51 19.48
CA ASN A 4 -12.49 -0.14 20.39
C ASN A 4 -13.75 -0.95 20.02
N THR A 5 -14.41 -1.51 21.03
CA THR A 5 -15.63 -2.32 20.89
C THR A 5 -16.71 -1.61 20.06
N LEU A 6 -16.81 -0.29 20.20
CA LEU A 6 -17.70 0.57 19.41
C LEU A 6 -17.36 0.54 17.91
N SER A 7 -16.08 0.66 17.51
CA SER A 7 -15.73 0.63 16.08
C SER A 7 -15.99 -0.75 15.47
N LYS A 8 -15.85 -1.82 16.27
CA LYS A 8 -16.23 -3.19 15.88
C LYS A 8 -17.73 -3.33 15.67
N PHE A 9 -18.54 -2.68 16.51
CA PHE A 9 -19.99 -2.71 16.42
C PHE A 9 -20.49 -1.96 15.18
N PHE A 10 -20.04 -0.73 14.96
CA PHE A 10 -20.41 0.08 13.79
C PHE A 10 -19.91 -0.53 12.47
N SER A 11 -18.76 -1.19 12.47
CA SER A 11 -18.24 -1.90 11.29
C SER A 11 -18.84 -3.30 11.11
N SER A 12 -19.76 -3.74 11.97
CA SER A 12 -20.40 -5.05 11.84
C SER A 12 -21.39 -5.08 10.67
N LEU A 13 -21.48 -6.24 10.02
CA LEU A 13 -22.31 -6.41 8.82
C LEU A 13 -23.82 -6.23 9.10
N PRO A 14 -24.38 -6.75 10.21
CA PRO A 14 -25.80 -6.56 10.49
C PRO A 14 -26.15 -5.09 10.72
N VAL A 15 -25.32 -4.33 11.44
CA VAL A 15 -25.56 -2.90 11.68
C VAL A 15 -25.54 -2.12 10.37
N ILE A 16 -24.59 -2.43 9.47
CA ILE A 16 -24.53 -1.82 8.13
C ILE A 16 -25.78 -2.13 7.32
N LEU A 17 -26.25 -3.38 7.31
CA LEU A 17 -27.44 -3.79 6.56
C LEU A 17 -28.71 -3.12 7.07
N ILE A 18 -28.89 -3.08 8.39
CA ILE A 18 -30.02 -2.39 9.04
C ILE A 18 -29.96 -0.91 8.70
N SER A 19 -28.79 -0.28 8.86
CA SER A 19 -28.62 1.13 8.53
C SER A 19 -28.88 1.39 7.04
N LEU A 20 -28.44 0.53 6.13
CA LEU A 20 -28.64 0.71 4.69
C LEU A 20 -30.12 0.57 4.29
N TYR A 21 -30.91 -0.19 5.06
CA TYR A 21 -32.35 -0.32 4.87
C TYR A 21 -33.12 0.91 5.35
N PHE A 22 -32.81 1.43 6.54
CA PHE A 22 -33.54 2.56 7.14
C PHE A 22 -33.00 3.93 6.70
N ILE A 23 -31.68 4.10 6.63
CA ILE A 23 -30.98 5.36 6.33
C ILE A 23 -29.84 5.07 5.34
N PRO A 24 -30.13 5.03 4.02
CA PRO A 24 -29.18 4.56 3.02
C PRO A 24 -27.86 5.34 3.04
N PHE A 25 -27.91 6.65 3.26
CA PHE A 25 -26.71 7.49 3.37
C PHE A 25 -25.78 7.07 4.53
N LEU A 26 -26.35 6.83 5.71
CA LEU A 26 -25.59 6.35 6.87
C LEU A 26 -25.01 4.95 6.62
N GLY A 27 -25.80 4.08 5.96
CA GLY A 27 -25.36 2.75 5.58
C GLY A 27 -24.14 2.78 4.66
N VAL A 28 -24.12 3.69 3.67
CA VAL A 28 -22.97 3.88 2.76
C VAL A 28 -21.73 4.38 3.51
N ILE A 29 -21.91 5.33 4.44
CA ILE A 29 -20.80 5.84 5.27
C ILE A 29 -20.19 4.72 6.12
N LEU A 30 -21.01 3.90 6.77
CA LEU A 30 -20.54 2.76 7.57
C LEU A 30 -19.84 1.69 6.71
N LEU A 31 -20.26 1.54 5.47
CA LEU A 31 -19.65 0.65 4.48
C LEU A 31 -18.24 1.11 4.10
N LEU A 32 -18.08 2.40 3.81
CA LEU A 32 -16.78 3.03 3.56
C LEU A 32 -15.89 2.94 4.80
N PHE A 33 -16.44 3.25 5.98
CA PHE A 33 -15.75 3.12 7.26
C PHE A 33 -15.21 1.70 7.46
N ARG A 34 -16.02 0.66 7.18
CA ARG A 34 -15.59 -0.74 7.26
C ARG A 34 -14.46 -1.07 6.29
N LEU A 35 -14.47 -0.51 5.08
CA LEU A 35 -13.40 -0.70 4.09
C LEU A 35 -12.08 -0.08 4.56
N PHE A 36 -12.10 1.11 5.14
CA PHE A 36 -10.89 1.79 5.64
C PHE A 36 -10.35 1.21 6.95
N THR A 37 -11.23 0.72 7.83
CA THR A 37 -10.82 0.22 9.16
C THR A 37 -10.13 -1.14 9.09
N ARG A 38 -10.40 -1.95 8.05
CA ARG A 38 -9.77 -3.26 7.87
C ARG A 38 -8.43 -3.10 7.16
N LYS A 39 -7.38 -3.64 7.77
CA LYS A 39 -5.98 -3.57 7.29
C LYS A 39 -5.79 -4.09 5.86
N ASN A 40 -6.67 -4.98 5.40
CA ASN A 40 -6.71 -5.46 4.03
C ASN A 40 -8.04 -5.04 3.39
N VAL A 41 -7.96 -4.45 2.19
CA VAL A 41 -9.12 -4.15 1.33
C VAL A 41 -9.80 -5.48 0.96
N ASN A 42 -10.75 -5.90 1.78
CA ASN A 42 -11.40 -7.19 1.63
C ASN A 42 -12.54 -7.06 0.63
N ILE A 43 -12.25 -7.32 -0.66
CA ILE A 43 -13.22 -7.44 -1.76
C ILE A 43 -14.42 -8.33 -1.38
N LYS A 44 -14.19 -9.30 -0.47
CA LYS A 44 -15.20 -10.20 0.09
C LYS A 44 -16.45 -9.49 0.62
N THR A 45 -16.35 -8.32 1.24
CA THR A 45 -17.53 -7.61 1.76
C THR A 45 -18.38 -7.02 0.64
N CYS A 46 -17.75 -6.53 -0.43
CA CYS A 46 -18.45 -6.01 -1.60
C CYS A 46 -19.14 -7.14 -2.36
N VAL A 47 -18.45 -8.28 -2.53
CA VAL A 47 -19.01 -9.49 -3.14
C VAL A 47 -20.20 -10.01 -2.33
N PHE A 48 -20.10 -10.02 -0.99
CA PHE A 48 -21.20 -10.44 -0.13
C PHE A 48 -22.44 -9.54 -0.26
N LEU A 49 -22.27 -8.22 -0.42
CA LEU A 49 -23.38 -7.29 -0.65
C LEU A 49 -24.09 -7.55 -1.99
N ILE A 50 -23.32 -7.85 -3.03
CA ILE A 50 -23.87 -8.21 -4.35
C ILE A 50 -24.64 -9.52 -4.26
N ILE A 51 -24.06 -10.55 -3.64
CA ILE A 51 -24.72 -11.84 -3.43
C ILE A 51 -26.02 -11.67 -2.64
N LEU A 52 -26.00 -10.88 -1.56
CA LEU A 52 -27.20 -10.57 -0.79
C LEU A 52 -28.26 -9.88 -1.64
N GLY A 53 -27.90 -8.82 -2.37
CA GLY A 53 -28.83 -8.11 -3.25
C GLY A 53 -29.46 -9.03 -4.29
N ILE A 54 -28.65 -9.86 -4.96
CA ILE A 54 -29.10 -10.84 -5.95
C ILE A 54 -30.01 -11.90 -5.30
N SER A 55 -29.64 -12.43 -4.13
CA SER A 55 -30.42 -13.46 -3.43
C SER A 55 -31.83 -12.97 -3.10
N VAL A 56 -31.99 -11.71 -2.68
CA VAL A 56 -33.30 -11.10 -2.40
C VAL A 56 -34.17 -11.02 -3.66
N LEU A 57 -33.57 -10.70 -4.82
CA LEU A 57 -34.30 -10.69 -6.10
C LEU A 57 -34.70 -12.09 -6.53
N ILE A 58 -33.78 -13.06 -6.44
CA ILE A 58 -34.05 -14.47 -6.79
C ILE A 58 -35.21 -15.00 -5.93
N ILE A 59 -35.20 -14.72 -4.62
CA ILE A 59 -36.28 -15.12 -3.71
C ILE A 59 -37.61 -14.50 -4.15
N LYS A 60 -37.64 -13.20 -4.46
CA LYS A 60 -38.87 -12.54 -4.92
C LYS A 60 -39.42 -13.13 -6.21
N TYR A 61 -38.59 -13.22 -7.25
CA TYR A 61 -39.02 -13.72 -8.56
C TYR A 61 -39.34 -15.21 -8.51
N GLY A 62 -38.56 -15.99 -7.75
CA GLY A 62 -38.79 -17.41 -7.52
C GLY A 62 -40.12 -17.67 -6.81
N ILE A 63 -40.41 -16.95 -5.73
CA ILE A 63 -41.69 -17.08 -5.01
C ILE A 63 -42.87 -16.65 -5.89
N ASN A 64 -42.73 -15.59 -6.67
CA ASN A 64 -43.79 -15.12 -7.58
C ASN A 64 -44.05 -16.10 -8.74
N LEU A 65 -43.04 -16.85 -9.18
CA LEU A 65 -43.19 -17.91 -10.17
C LEU A 65 -43.88 -19.14 -9.54
N LEU A 66 -43.46 -19.51 -8.34
CA LEU A 66 -43.99 -20.66 -7.62
C LEU A 66 -45.45 -20.45 -7.17
N SER A 67 -45.83 -19.23 -6.78
CA SER A 67 -47.20 -18.87 -6.37
C SER A 67 -48.21 -18.87 -7.52
N LYS A 68 -47.75 -18.77 -8.77
CA LYS A 68 -48.64 -18.90 -9.94
C LYS A 68 -49.05 -20.35 -10.19
N ASN A 69 -48.22 -21.31 -9.82
CA ASN A 69 -48.44 -22.73 -10.08
C ASN A 69 -49.06 -23.47 -8.89
N ILE A 70 -48.98 -22.92 -7.67
CA ILE A 70 -49.36 -23.61 -6.43
C ILE A 70 -50.25 -22.69 -5.57
N THR A 71 -51.48 -23.12 -5.30
CA THR A 71 -52.47 -22.43 -4.46
C THR A 71 -52.25 -22.69 -2.96
N ASN A 72 -51.00 -22.67 -2.50
CA ASN A 72 -50.70 -22.85 -1.08
C ASN A 72 -50.84 -21.50 -0.36
N SER A 73 -51.72 -21.45 0.65
CA SER A 73 -52.10 -20.21 1.37
C SER A 73 -50.91 -19.52 2.06
N VAL A 74 -49.89 -20.28 2.48
CA VAL A 74 -48.65 -19.74 3.05
C VAL A 74 -47.81 -19.06 1.97
N LEU A 75 -47.67 -19.71 0.82
CA LEU A 75 -46.88 -19.20 -0.31
C LEU A 75 -47.48 -17.90 -0.87
N LEU A 76 -48.82 -17.83 -0.90
CA LEU A 76 -49.59 -16.68 -1.36
C LEU A 76 -49.48 -15.48 -0.40
N LYS A 77 -49.44 -15.73 0.92
CA LYS A 77 -49.15 -14.69 1.92
C LYS A 77 -47.74 -14.13 1.77
N VAL A 78 -46.76 -15.01 1.54
CA VAL A 78 -45.36 -14.60 1.35
C VAL A 78 -45.19 -13.84 0.02
N SER A 79 -45.81 -14.29 -1.08
CA SER A 79 -45.76 -13.57 -2.36
C SER A 79 -46.41 -12.18 -2.25
N ASN A 80 -47.54 -12.07 -1.55
CA ASN A 80 -48.21 -10.79 -1.34
C ASN A 80 -47.38 -9.85 -0.46
N PHE A 81 -46.69 -10.37 0.55
CA PHE A 81 -45.76 -9.57 1.35
C PHE A 81 -44.65 -8.96 0.47
N PHE A 82 -43.96 -9.78 -0.33
CA PHE A 82 -42.89 -9.29 -1.21
C PHE A 82 -43.38 -8.38 -2.34
N ASN A 83 -44.61 -8.55 -2.82
CA ASN A 83 -45.22 -7.70 -3.83
C ASN A 83 -45.67 -6.35 -3.26
N ASN A 84 -46.16 -6.33 -2.02
CA ASN A 84 -46.64 -5.12 -1.35
C ASN A 84 -45.52 -4.29 -0.69
N THR A 85 -44.30 -4.81 -0.61
CA THR A 85 -43.13 -4.09 -0.06
C THR A 85 -42.17 -3.63 -1.17
N PRO A 86 -42.41 -2.48 -1.83
CA PRO A 86 -41.50 -1.95 -2.84
C PRO A 86 -40.12 -1.57 -2.25
N SER A 87 -40.05 -1.31 -0.95
CA SER A 87 -38.82 -0.97 -0.21
C SER A 87 -37.75 -2.08 -0.24
N ILE A 88 -38.14 -3.35 -0.33
CA ILE A 88 -37.20 -4.48 -0.39
C ILE A 88 -36.49 -4.51 -1.76
N ILE A 89 -37.21 -4.14 -2.83
CA ILE A 89 -36.67 -4.11 -4.19
C ILE A 89 -35.69 -2.94 -4.34
N SER A 90 -36.07 -1.76 -3.84
CA SER A 90 -35.17 -0.60 -3.85
C SER A 90 -33.92 -0.87 -3.03
N PHE A 91 -34.05 -1.50 -1.85
CA PHE A 91 -32.91 -1.93 -1.04
C PHE A 91 -31.99 -2.91 -1.78
N SER A 92 -32.54 -3.94 -2.42
CA SER A 92 -31.72 -4.90 -3.19
C SER A 92 -30.96 -4.21 -4.33
N LYS A 93 -31.62 -3.34 -5.09
CA LYS A 93 -30.98 -2.56 -6.17
C LYS A 93 -29.85 -1.68 -5.61
N LEU A 94 -30.07 -1.01 -4.49
CA LEU A 94 -29.05 -0.21 -3.81
C LEU A 94 -27.85 -1.06 -3.37
N CYS A 95 -28.08 -2.24 -2.79
CA CYS A 95 -27.01 -3.17 -2.40
C CYS A 95 -26.13 -3.58 -3.59
N ILE A 96 -26.75 -3.86 -4.75
CA ILE A 96 -26.02 -4.24 -5.96
C ILE A 96 -25.21 -3.06 -6.50
N ILE A 97 -25.84 -1.89 -6.66
CA ILE A 97 -25.19 -0.69 -7.19
C ILE A 97 -24.00 -0.28 -6.31
N MET A 98 -24.23 -0.21 -5.00
CA MET A 98 -23.17 0.15 -4.05
C MET A 98 -22.07 -0.91 -4.04
N GLY A 99 -22.40 -2.19 -4.09
CA GLY A 99 -21.43 -3.28 -4.17
C GLY A 99 -20.52 -3.15 -5.39
N VAL A 100 -21.07 -2.86 -6.57
CA VAL A 100 -20.31 -2.68 -7.82
C VAL A 100 -19.41 -1.43 -7.76
N ILE A 101 -19.95 -0.29 -7.31
CA ILE A 101 -19.18 0.96 -7.16
C ILE A 101 -17.97 0.74 -6.25
N LEU A 102 -18.17 0.07 -5.12
CA LEU A 102 -17.10 -0.19 -4.15
C LEU A 102 -16.04 -1.15 -4.69
N ILE A 103 -16.39 -2.11 -5.55
CA ILE A 103 -15.41 -2.95 -6.25
C ILE A 103 -14.53 -2.10 -7.15
N ILE A 104 -15.12 -1.24 -7.97
CA ILE A 104 -14.39 -0.35 -8.89
C ILE A 104 -13.41 0.53 -8.10
N ILE A 105 -13.89 1.17 -7.03
CA ILE A 105 -13.06 2.01 -6.16
C ILE A 105 -11.92 1.19 -5.54
N SER A 106 -12.19 -0.02 -5.06
CA SER A 106 -11.17 -0.88 -4.45
C SER A 106 -10.05 -1.22 -5.44
N ILE A 107 -10.39 -1.51 -6.70
CA ILE A 107 -9.41 -1.81 -7.77
C ILE A 107 -8.56 -0.58 -8.09
N ILE A 108 -9.19 0.60 -8.20
CA ILE A 108 -8.48 1.86 -8.48
C ILE A 108 -7.48 2.15 -7.36
N ILE A 109 -7.92 2.05 -6.11
CA ILE A 109 -7.07 2.29 -4.94
C ILE A 109 -5.88 1.32 -4.92
N GLN A 110 -6.10 0.02 -5.15
CA GLN A 110 -5.01 -0.97 -5.22
C GLN A 110 -3.97 -0.59 -6.27
N LYS A 111 -4.40 -0.27 -7.49
CA LYS A 111 -3.49 0.15 -8.57
C LYS A 111 -2.68 1.40 -8.22
N ILE A 112 -3.27 2.35 -7.50
CA ILE A 112 -2.57 3.57 -7.04
C ILE A 112 -1.52 3.21 -5.99
N PHE A 113 -1.89 2.38 -5.00
CA PHE A 113 -0.95 1.93 -3.97
C PHE A 113 0.21 1.13 -4.54
N ASP A 114 -0.05 0.18 -5.45
CA ASP A 114 1.00 -0.64 -6.07
C ASP A 114 2.01 0.23 -6.82
N LYS A 115 1.54 1.21 -7.62
CA LYS A 115 2.41 2.17 -8.31
C LYS A 115 3.22 3.04 -7.35
N GLY A 116 2.62 3.44 -6.22
CA GLY A 116 3.30 4.20 -5.18
C GLY A 116 4.42 3.39 -4.53
N VAL A 117 4.15 2.15 -4.15
CA VAL A 117 5.12 1.23 -3.54
C VAL A 117 6.27 0.94 -4.51
N ASP A 118 5.98 0.70 -5.78
CA ASP A 118 7.01 0.47 -6.80
C ASP A 118 7.91 1.69 -7.02
N SER A 119 7.32 2.89 -7.01
CA SER A 119 8.09 4.15 -7.11
C SER A 119 9.03 4.32 -5.92
N ILE A 120 8.56 4.06 -4.70
CA ILE A 120 9.37 4.14 -3.48
C ILE A 120 10.49 3.10 -3.52
N LYS A 121 10.18 1.87 -3.93
CA LYS A 121 11.18 0.80 -4.04
C LYS A 121 12.29 1.15 -5.03
N LYS A 122 11.92 1.71 -6.19
CA LYS A 122 12.90 2.19 -7.19
C LYS A 122 13.74 3.35 -6.64
N TYR A 123 13.15 4.24 -5.87
CA TYR A 123 13.88 5.34 -5.24
C TYR A 123 14.93 4.81 -4.25
N ILE A 124 14.54 3.91 -3.35
CA ILE A 124 15.44 3.28 -2.36
C ILE A 124 16.59 2.55 -3.09
N GLN A 125 16.27 1.74 -4.10
CA GLN A 125 17.28 0.99 -4.83
C GLN A 125 18.29 1.90 -5.55
N ASN A 126 17.82 3.01 -6.14
CA ASN A 126 18.71 4.00 -6.75
C ASN A 126 19.61 4.70 -5.72
N GLU A 127 19.12 4.93 -4.50
CA GLU A 127 19.88 5.54 -3.42
C GLU A 127 20.95 4.58 -2.87
N GLU A 128 20.61 3.30 -2.73
CA GLU A 128 21.55 2.23 -2.38
C GLU A 128 22.66 2.09 -3.43
N ASP A 129 22.31 2.07 -4.73
CA ASP A 129 23.28 1.98 -5.82
C ASP A 129 24.24 3.17 -5.86
N LYS A 130 23.73 4.39 -5.60
CA LYS A 130 24.57 5.60 -5.49
C LYS A 130 25.49 5.50 -4.30
N SER A 131 24.98 5.10 -3.14
CA SER A 131 25.75 4.95 -1.91
C SER A 131 26.87 3.92 -2.08
N TYR A 132 26.59 2.81 -2.77
CA TYR A 132 27.56 1.79 -3.11
C TYR A 132 28.67 2.33 -4.03
N LYS A 133 28.31 3.09 -5.07
CA LYS A 133 29.30 3.71 -5.97
C LYS A 133 30.21 4.68 -5.24
N ILE A 134 29.66 5.55 -4.40
CA ILE A 134 30.42 6.51 -3.59
C ILE A 134 31.38 5.77 -2.64
N LYS A 135 30.91 4.71 -1.98
CA LYS A 135 31.75 3.90 -1.10
C LYS A 135 32.91 3.25 -1.87
N LYS A 136 32.63 2.67 -3.04
CA LYS A 136 33.65 2.06 -3.90
C LYS A 136 34.71 3.07 -4.35
N GLU A 137 34.30 4.27 -4.76
CA GLU A 137 35.24 5.34 -5.13
C GLU A 137 36.09 5.79 -3.93
N ASN A 138 35.49 5.97 -2.76
CA ASN A 138 36.21 6.34 -1.55
C ASN A 138 37.21 5.26 -1.12
N ASP A 139 36.84 3.98 -1.22
CA ASP A 139 37.72 2.86 -0.90
C ASP A 139 38.95 2.84 -1.83
N LEU A 140 38.76 3.09 -3.14
CA LEU A 140 39.85 3.21 -4.11
C LEU A 140 40.77 4.39 -3.78
N ILE A 141 40.22 5.57 -3.49
CA ILE A 141 41.00 6.75 -3.10
C ILE A 141 41.81 6.47 -1.83
N MET A 142 41.24 5.76 -0.85
CA MET A 142 41.94 5.39 0.38
C MET A 142 43.03 4.36 0.14
N GLN A 143 42.83 3.39 -0.76
CA GLN A 143 43.87 2.46 -1.17
C GLN A 143 45.03 3.20 -1.83
N GLU A 144 44.77 4.09 -2.79
CA GLU A 144 45.82 4.89 -3.42
C GLU A 144 46.61 5.73 -2.41
N LYS A 145 45.92 6.39 -1.46
CA LYS A 145 46.58 7.18 -0.41
C LYS A 145 47.49 6.31 0.46
N ARG A 146 47.05 5.09 0.79
CA ARG A 146 47.85 4.13 1.57
C ARG A 146 49.08 3.66 0.80
N GLU A 147 48.94 3.38 -0.48
CA GLU A 147 50.08 2.99 -1.33
C GLU A 147 51.08 4.14 -1.49
N LYS A 148 50.60 5.36 -1.73
CA LYS A 148 51.44 6.57 -1.77
C LYS A 148 52.17 6.76 -0.44
N ALA A 149 51.50 6.61 0.70
CA ALA A 149 52.11 6.74 2.02
C ALA A 149 53.18 5.65 2.30
N LYS A 150 52.96 4.41 1.85
CA LYS A 150 53.97 3.34 1.95
C LYS A 150 55.21 3.63 1.10
N ASN A 151 55.03 4.28 -0.05
CA ASN A 151 56.12 4.63 -0.96
C ASN A 151 56.82 5.95 -0.60
N THR A 152 56.25 6.76 0.30
CA THR A 152 56.93 7.96 0.82
C THR A 152 57.97 7.60 1.88
N ARG A 153 59.17 8.16 1.73
CA ARG A 153 60.26 8.06 2.70
C ARG A 153 60.58 9.45 3.24
N ASN A 154 60.95 9.51 4.51
CA ASN A 154 61.46 10.74 5.10
C ASN A 154 62.97 10.82 4.85
N ILE A 155 63.40 11.79 4.04
CA ILE A 155 64.80 12.04 3.70
C ILE A 155 65.20 13.37 4.35
N VAL A 156 66.22 13.33 5.20
CA VAL A 156 66.77 14.54 5.83
C VAL A 156 67.74 15.22 4.86
N CYS A 157 67.53 16.51 4.61
CA CYS A 157 68.40 17.27 3.72
C CYS A 157 69.78 17.49 4.36
N LYS A 158 70.85 17.07 3.68
CA LYS A 158 72.24 17.26 4.14
C LYS A 158 72.68 18.72 4.23
N HIS A 159 72.02 19.62 3.50
CA HIS A 159 72.43 21.03 3.42
C HIS A 159 71.74 21.93 4.45
N CYS A 160 70.45 21.70 4.74
CA CYS A 160 69.67 22.55 5.65
C CYS A 160 69.08 21.79 6.86
N GLY A 161 69.33 20.49 6.98
CA GLY A 161 68.83 19.66 8.09
C GLY A 161 67.31 19.40 8.06
N ALA A 162 66.57 19.97 7.11
CA ALA A 162 65.12 19.81 7.05
C ALA A 162 64.71 18.40 6.61
N SER A 163 63.71 17.83 7.30
CA SER A 163 63.07 16.56 6.93
C SER A 163 62.10 16.75 5.77
N ASN A 164 62.26 15.97 4.69
CA ASN A 164 61.41 16.01 3.51
C ASN A 164 60.75 14.65 3.26
N LEU A 165 59.44 14.64 3.03
CA LEU A 165 58.72 13.46 2.58
C LEU A 165 58.77 13.40 1.05
N VAL A 166 59.43 12.37 0.51
CA VAL A 166 59.60 12.17 -0.93
C VAL A 166 59.08 10.79 -1.32
N SER A 167 58.31 10.71 -2.41
CA SER A 167 57.76 9.45 -2.94
C SER A 167 58.73 8.66 -3.82
N GLU A 168 59.87 9.26 -4.20
CA GLU A 168 60.86 8.71 -5.11
C GLU A 168 62.28 8.79 -4.51
N LYS A 169 63.23 8.04 -5.08
CA LYS A 169 64.64 7.99 -4.62
C LYS A 169 65.39 9.32 -4.79
N VAL A 170 64.87 10.24 -5.61
CA VAL A 170 65.50 11.53 -5.91
C VAL A 170 64.43 12.61 -5.80
N GLY A 171 64.74 13.72 -5.14
CA GLY A 171 63.79 14.82 -4.95
C GLY A 171 64.46 16.17 -4.79
N LYS A 172 63.70 17.25 -4.60
CA LYS A 172 64.22 18.55 -4.19
C LYS A 172 63.75 18.87 -2.78
N CYS A 173 64.64 19.41 -1.95
CA CYS A 173 64.28 19.85 -0.61
C CYS A 173 63.25 20.99 -0.68
N LYS A 174 62.18 20.92 0.12
CA LYS A 174 61.12 21.93 0.17
C LYS A 174 61.63 23.32 0.54
N TYR A 175 62.67 23.37 1.38
CA TYR A 175 63.22 24.61 1.94
C TYR A 175 64.38 25.18 1.13
N CYS A 176 65.49 24.45 0.96
CA CYS A 176 66.66 24.95 0.22
C CYS A 176 66.65 24.63 -1.29
N ARG A 177 65.65 23.91 -1.80
CA ARG A 177 65.50 23.50 -3.22
C ARG A 177 66.65 22.70 -3.84
N GLN A 178 67.67 22.33 -3.05
CA GLN A 178 68.75 21.44 -3.48
C GLN A 178 68.26 20.00 -3.63
N TYR A 179 68.95 19.24 -4.48
CA TYR A 179 68.61 17.84 -4.74
C TYR A 179 68.87 16.97 -3.51
N LEU A 180 67.88 16.14 -3.17
CA LEU A 180 67.94 15.08 -2.18
C LEU A 180 68.33 13.80 -2.93
N GLN A 181 69.42 13.16 -2.48
CA GLN A 181 69.89 11.84 -2.90
C GLN A 181 69.76 10.87 -1.74
#